data_AF-A0A429BPE1-F1
#
_entry.id   AF-A0A429BPE1-F1
#
_cell.length_a   1.000
_cell.length_b   1.000
_cell.length_c   1.000
_cell.angle_alpha   90.00
_cell.angle_beta   90.00
_cell.angle_gamma   90.00
#
_symmetry.space_group_name_H-M   'P 1'
#
loop_
_entity.id
_entity.type
_entity.pdbx_description
1 polymer ?
#
loop_
_entity_poly.entity_id
_entity_poly.type
_entity_poly.pdbx_seq_one_letter_code
_entity_poly.pdbx_strand_id
1 'polypeptide(L)'
;MPPPAAPGRPRIIALDVVRGFALCGILLANVQPISHIGTTAVTEAQATIDDAARWLGLLVEQRFFPIFSLLFGVGFSLLLDSAGRRVPRPRVLLVRRLLVLLVMGLAHMFLLWRGDILTIYALVGLVVLLPSTWLPRWAVAGLAVVLVAAAMIVFGGGTMIVPGLFLLGSALTRYGVIARIESSTLVPALLALLFGAGTVATLTLQGSAEGLPMAASGLAMAGLYVCTLLVLFRTPLRPVLRTLFAPLGRMALTNYLSATALVLIIGKVVGGRPESWSLTTIVSIAAVILVLQWVWSTLWLRRYRFGPMEWLWRWATWGSRPAQRVP
;
A
#
# COMPACT_ATOMS: atom_id res chain seq x y z
N MET A 1 -12.32 39.95 -6.65
CA MET A 1 -11.19 39.01 -6.43
C MET A 1 -11.77 37.65 -6.08
N PRO A 2 -11.32 36.54 -6.69
CA PRO A 2 -11.63 35.22 -6.14
C PRO A 2 -11.02 35.14 -4.73
N PRO A 3 -11.72 34.56 -3.74
CA PRO A 3 -11.21 34.44 -2.39
C PRO A 3 -9.88 33.67 -2.40
N PRO A 4 -8.91 34.03 -1.54
CA PRO A 4 -7.67 33.30 -1.42
C PRO A 4 -8.00 31.83 -1.11
N ALA A 5 -7.45 30.91 -1.91
CA ALA A 5 -7.68 29.49 -1.74
C ALA A 5 -7.31 29.09 -0.30
N ALA A 6 -8.29 28.56 0.45
CA ALA A 6 -8.10 28.18 1.83
C ALA A 6 -6.82 27.32 1.99
N PRO A 7 -5.98 27.58 3.01
CA PRO A 7 -4.76 26.82 3.21
C PRO A 7 -5.08 25.33 3.26
N GLY A 8 -4.36 24.55 2.44
CA GLY A 8 -4.55 23.10 2.36
C GLY A 8 -4.28 22.46 3.73
N ARG A 9 -4.95 21.33 4.02
CA ARG A 9 -4.67 20.56 5.24
C ARG A 9 -3.16 20.27 5.33
N PRO A 10 -2.54 20.41 6.52
CA PRO A 10 -1.14 20.06 6.72
C PRO A 10 -0.93 18.60 6.37
N ARG A 11 0.22 18.32 5.75
CA ARG A 11 0.59 16.98 5.30
C ARG A 11 0.82 16.07 6.52
N ILE A 12 0.16 14.93 6.54
CA ILE A 12 0.29 13.94 7.62
C ILE A 12 1.49 13.05 7.31
N ILE A 13 2.61 13.29 8.00
CA ILE A 13 3.90 12.63 7.71
C ILE A 13 3.81 11.14 8.07
N ALA A 14 3.06 10.79 9.12
CA ALA A 14 2.85 9.41 9.52
C ALA A 14 2.30 8.55 8.37
N LEU A 15 1.40 9.09 7.53
CA LEU A 15 0.86 8.35 6.38
C LEU A 15 1.93 8.06 5.32
N ASP A 16 2.87 8.98 5.08
CA ASP A 16 3.97 8.74 4.16
C ASP A 16 4.93 7.67 4.71
N VAL A 17 5.19 7.69 6.02
CA VAL A 17 6.03 6.68 6.70
C VAL A 17 5.40 5.29 6.62
N VAL A 18 4.10 5.17 6.91
CA VAL A 18 3.40 3.87 6.81
C VAL A 18 3.39 3.37 5.37
N ARG A 19 3.16 4.24 4.37
CA ARG A 19 3.24 3.85 2.95
C ARG A 19 4.64 3.37 2.57
N GLY A 20 5.68 4.09 2.99
CA GLY A 20 7.07 3.72 2.68
C GLY A 20 7.46 2.40 3.32
N PHE A 21 7.09 2.18 4.58
CA PHE A 21 7.30 0.92 5.28
C PHE A 21 6.59 -0.24 4.56
N ALA A 22 5.33 -0.05 4.18
CA ALA A 22 4.58 -1.06 3.46
C ALA A 22 5.21 -1.37 2.08
N LEU A 23 5.84 -0.37 1.44
CA LEU A 23 6.45 -0.56 0.12
C LEU A 23 7.67 -1.48 0.22
N CYS A 24 8.47 -1.34 1.29
CA CYS A 24 9.59 -2.22 1.56
C CYS A 24 9.14 -3.68 1.65
N GLY A 25 8.08 -3.93 2.40
CA GLY A 25 7.50 -5.27 2.55
C GLY A 25 6.91 -5.81 1.25
N ILE A 26 6.19 -4.99 0.48
CA ILE A 26 5.64 -5.39 -0.82
C ILE A 26 6.77 -5.77 -1.79
N LEU A 27 7.83 -4.98 -1.90
CA LEU A 27 8.94 -5.30 -2.78
C LEU A 27 9.56 -6.65 -2.40
N LEU A 28 9.85 -6.87 -1.12
CA LEU A 28 10.45 -8.11 -0.64
C LEU A 28 9.58 -9.34 -0.99
N ALA A 29 8.25 -9.24 -0.82
CA ALA A 29 7.32 -10.30 -1.22
C ALA A 29 7.26 -10.54 -2.73
N ASN A 30 7.59 -9.55 -3.55
CA ASN A 30 7.39 -9.60 -5.00
C ASN A 30 8.68 -9.83 -5.79
N VAL A 31 9.86 -9.85 -5.18
CA VAL A 31 11.13 -10.12 -5.89
C VAL A 31 11.07 -11.43 -6.67
N GLN A 32 10.69 -12.52 -6.01
CA GLN A 32 10.63 -13.83 -6.65
C GLN A 32 9.46 -13.91 -7.66
N PRO A 33 8.18 -13.62 -7.31
CA PRO A 33 7.07 -13.67 -8.26
C PRO A 33 7.23 -12.81 -9.53
N ILE A 34 7.87 -11.65 -9.44
CA ILE A 34 8.12 -10.79 -10.61
C ILE A 34 9.20 -11.39 -11.52
N SER A 35 10.18 -12.10 -10.95
CA SER A 35 11.29 -12.67 -11.72
C SER A 35 10.89 -13.90 -12.56
N HIS A 36 9.74 -14.51 -12.28
CA HIS A 36 9.20 -15.70 -12.95
C HIS A 36 8.63 -15.47 -14.37
N ILE A 37 8.68 -14.27 -14.93
CA ILE A 37 8.09 -13.99 -16.26
C ILE A 37 8.93 -14.65 -17.37
N GLY A 38 8.64 -15.92 -17.67
CA GLY A 38 9.24 -16.65 -18.80
C GLY A 38 9.29 -18.16 -18.67
N THR A 39 9.20 -18.73 -17.46
CA THR A 39 9.09 -20.17 -17.27
C THR A 39 7.62 -20.55 -17.22
N THR A 40 7.21 -21.47 -18.10
CA THR A 40 5.89 -22.12 -18.08
C THR A 40 5.50 -22.46 -16.64
N ALA A 41 4.26 -22.16 -16.26
CA ALA A 41 3.70 -22.52 -14.97
C ALA A 41 3.97 -24.01 -14.69
N VAL A 42 5.01 -24.28 -13.91
CA VAL A 42 5.19 -25.58 -13.28
C VAL A 42 4.40 -25.50 -12.00
N THR A 43 3.21 -26.09 -12.08
CA THR A 43 2.46 -26.60 -10.95
C THR A 43 3.44 -27.29 -10.00
N GLU A 44 3.44 -26.90 -8.73
CA GLU A 44 4.00 -27.66 -7.62
C GLU A 44 5.48 -28.05 -7.74
N ALA A 45 6.39 -27.09 -7.50
CA ALA A 45 7.69 -27.44 -6.94
C ALA A 45 7.62 -27.27 -5.43
N GLN A 46 7.25 -28.35 -4.74
CA GLN A 46 7.43 -28.55 -3.31
C GLN A 46 8.95 -28.54 -3.03
N ALA A 47 9.58 -27.38 -3.07
CA ALA A 47 10.93 -27.20 -2.56
C ALA A 47 10.86 -27.44 -1.05
N THR A 48 11.77 -28.26 -0.52
CA THR A 48 12.00 -28.37 0.93
C THR A 48 12.10 -26.97 1.50
N ILE A 49 11.05 -26.56 2.22
CA ILE A 49 10.94 -25.21 2.74
C ILE A 49 12.02 -25.09 3.82
N ASP A 50 13.13 -24.44 3.50
CA ASP A 50 14.09 -24.01 4.50
C ASP A 50 13.33 -23.18 5.54
N ASP A 51 13.57 -23.41 6.84
CA ASP A 51 12.78 -22.78 7.90
C ASP A 51 12.77 -21.26 7.75
N ALA A 52 13.89 -20.69 7.30
CA ALA A 52 14.01 -19.25 7.03
C ALA A 52 13.10 -18.78 5.88
N ALA A 53 12.95 -19.57 4.80
CA ALA A 53 12.02 -19.27 3.71
C ALA A 53 10.56 -19.38 4.17
N ARG A 54 10.25 -20.34 5.04
CA ARG A 54 8.95 -20.44 5.73
C ARG A 54 8.65 -19.19 6.55
N TRP A 55 9.62 -18.73 7.35
CA TRP A 55 9.49 -17.52 8.16
C TRP A 55 9.35 -16.26 7.31
N LEU A 56 10.01 -16.15 6.15
CA LEU A 56 9.82 -15.03 5.24
C LEU A 56 8.41 -15.04 4.62
N GLY A 57 7.95 -16.18 4.11
CA GLY A 57 6.58 -16.33 3.61
C GLY A 57 5.55 -15.96 4.68
N LEU A 58 5.76 -16.46 5.90
CA LEU A 58 4.94 -16.08 7.04
C LEU A 58 5.05 -14.59 7.38
N LEU A 59 6.21 -13.93 7.31
CA LEU A 59 6.35 -12.53 7.77
C LEU A 59 5.94 -11.49 6.72
N VAL A 60 5.98 -11.85 5.43
CA VAL A 60 5.93 -10.87 4.33
C VAL A 60 4.79 -11.16 3.35
N GLU A 61 4.51 -12.44 3.06
CA GLU A 61 3.52 -12.81 2.06
C GLU A 61 2.09 -12.51 2.57
N GLN A 62 1.33 -11.78 1.76
CA GLN A 62 -0.03 -11.28 2.06
C GLN A 62 -0.20 -10.25 3.21
N ARG A 63 0.87 -9.77 3.87
CA ARG A 63 0.74 -8.89 5.06
C ARG A 63 0.84 -7.39 4.79
N PHE A 64 1.51 -6.99 3.71
CA PHE A 64 1.75 -5.58 3.41
C PHE A 64 0.73 -4.96 2.45
N PHE A 65 0.09 -5.76 1.59
CA PHE A 65 -0.96 -5.27 0.70
C PHE A 65 -2.20 -4.70 1.44
N PRO A 66 -2.64 -5.24 2.61
CA PRO A 66 -3.77 -4.67 3.34
C PRO A 66 -3.51 -3.24 3.80
N ILE A 67 -2.25 -2.94 4.19
CA ILE A 67 -1.82 -1.60 4.60
C ILE A 67 -1.99 -0.63 3.43
N PHE A 68 -1.50 -0.99 2.24
CA PHE A 68 -1.67 -0.16 1.05
C PHE A 68 -3.14 0.00 0.66
N SER A 69 -3.94 -1.06 0.77
CA SER A 69 -5.36 -1.02 0.45
C SER A 69 -6.12 -0.02 1.34
N LEU A 70 -5.88 -0.09 2.64
CA LEU A 70 -6.43 0.84 3.61
C LEU A 70 -6.00 2.29 3.30
N LEU A 71 -4.70 2.50 3.04
CA LEU A 71 -4.14 3.83 2.77
C LEU A 71 -4.59 4.43 1.43
N PHE A 72 -4.98 3.60 0.47
CA PHE A 72 -5.64 4.03 -0.75
C PHE A 72 -7.03 4.61 -0.45
N GLY A 73 -7.83 3.90 0.35
CA GLY A 73 -9.13 4.38 0.84
C GLY A 73 -9.04 5.71 1.61
N VAL A 74 -8.04 5.82 2.49
CA VAL A 74 -7.71 7.07 3.19
C VAL A 74 -7.36 8.19 2.22
N GLY A 75 -6.43 7.92 1.29
CA GLY A 75 -5.97 8.89 0.31
C GLY A 75 -7.09 9.40 -0.62
N PHE A 76 -8.00 8.51 -1.02
CA PHE A 76 -9.17 8.85 -1.83
C PHE A 76 -10.12 9.79 -1.08
N SER A 77 -10.43 9.50 0.18
CA SER A 77 -11.35 10.34 0.96
C SER A 77 -10.75 11.69 1.31
N LEU A 78 -9.45 11.75 1.62
CA LEU A 78 -8.74 13.01 1.78
C LEU A 78 -8.74 13.85 0.49
N LEU A 79 -8.66 13.20 -0.67
CA LEU A 79 -8.76 13.87 -1.96
C LEU A 79 -10.19 14.36 -2.24
N LEU A 80 -11.22 13.58 -1.92
CA LEU A 80 -12.62 14.01 -2.03
C LEU A 80 -12.87 15.28 -1.20
N ASP A 81 -12.43 15.29 0.06
CA ASP A 81 -12.50 16.46 0.95
C ASP A 81 -11.77 17.67 0.35
N SER A 82 -10.56 17.46 -0.17
CA SER A 82 -9.77 18.54 -0.76
C SER A 82 -10.37 19.05 -2.07
N ALA A 83 -10.99 18.18 -2.87
CA ALA A 83 -11.59 18.53 -4.15
C ALA A 83 -12.91 19.28 -3.95
N GLY A 84 -13.72 18.90 -2.96
CA GLY A 84 -14.98 19.60 -2.64
C GLY A 84 -14.80 21.07 -2.27
N ARG A 85 -13.58 21.48 -1.88
CA ARG A 85 -13.23 22.89 -1.59
C ARG A 85 -12.64 23.65 -2.77
N ARG A 86 -12.33 22.97 -3.87
CA ARG A 86 -11.53 23.53 -4.99
C ARG A 86 -12.22 23.46 -6.34
N VAL A 87 -13.11 22.49 -6.54
CA VAL A 87 -13.78 22.27 -7.83
C VAL A 87 -15.28 22.02 -7.64
N PRO A 88 -16.14 22.44 -8.59
CA PRO A 88 -17.59 22.24 -8.48
C PRO A 88 -18.01 20.76 -8.50
N ARG A 89 -17.28 19.91 -9.24
CA ARG A 89 -17.60 18.49 -9.45
C ARG A 89 -16.48 17.57 -8.95
N PRO A 90 -16.31 17.38 -7.63
CA PRO A 90 -15.18 16.61 -7.07
C PRO A 90 -15.20 15.13 -7.49
N ARG A 91 -16.38 14.51 -7.65
CA ARG A 91 -16.50 13.11 -8.07
C ARG A 91 -15.97 12.85 -9.48
N VAL A 92 -16.13 13.81 -10.41
CA VAL A 92 -15.58 13.69 -11.78
C VAL A 92 -14.05 13.67 -11.75
N LEU A 93 -13.45 14.47 -10.87
CA LEU A 93 -12.00 14.45 -10.66
C LEU A 93 -11.52 13.10 -10.12
N LEU A 94 -12.30 12.48 -9.21
CA LEU A 94 -12.00 11.14 -8.70
C LEU A 94 -12.11 10.06 -9.79
N VAL A 95 -13.13 10.13 -10.66
CA VAL A 95 -13.25 9.25 -11.83
C VAL A 95 -12.02 9.39 -12.72
N ARG A 96 -11.64 10.61 -13.12
CA ARG A 96 -10.43 10.85 -13.93
C ARG A 96 -9.19 10.26 -13.29
N ARG A 97 -9.01 10.47 -11.98
CA ARG A 97 -7.87 9.93 -11.23
C ARG A 97 -7.82 8.40 -11.29
N LEU A 98 -8.96 7.75 -11.12
CA LEU A 98 -9.07 6.28 -11.16
C LEU A 98 -8.87 5.74 -12.57
N LEU A 99 -9.40 6.42 -13.59
CA LEU A 99 -9.18 6.05 -15.00
C LEU A 99 -7.71 6.19 -15.40
N VAL A 100 -7.03 7.27 -15.00
CA VAL A 100 -5.59 7.40 -15.25
C VAL A 100 -4.80 6.32 -14.52
N LEU A 101 -5.20 5.98 -13.29
CA LEU A 101 -4.60 4.87 -12.55
C LEU A 101 -4.84 3.53 -13.26
N LEU A 102 -6.04 3.31 -13.79
CA LEU A 102 -6.38 2.11 -14.57
C LEU A 102 -5.51 2.00 -15.82
N VAL A 103 -5.33 3.11 -16.56
CA VAL A 103 -4.47 3.13 -17.76
C VAL A 103 -3.02 2.81 -17.39
N MET A 104 -2.49 3.42 -16.32
CA MET A 104 -1.13 3.11 -15.85
C MET A 104 -1.00 1.65 -15.39
N GLY A 105 -2.01 1.13 -14.69
CA GLY A 105 -2.05 -0.27 -14.25
C GLY A 105 -2.12 -1.24 -15.41
N LEU A 106 -2.98 -0.99 -16.41
CA LEU A 106 -3.06 -1.81 -17.62
C LEU A 106 -1.74 -1.77 -18.39
N ALA A 107 -1.13 -0.60 -18.55
CA ALA A 107 0.18 -0.48 -19.18
C ALA A 107 1.24 -1.29 -18.42
N HIS A 108 1.27 -1.21 -17.09
CA HIS A 108 2.18 -2.02 -16.26
C HIS A 108 1.89 -3.52 -16.37
N MET A 109 0.61 -3.91 -16.38
CA MET A 109 0.17 -5.30 -16.50
C MET A 109 0.60 -5.94 -17.83
N PHE A 110 0.45 -5.21 -18.93
CA PHE A 110 0.79 -5.70 -20.27
C PHE A 110 2.29 -5.58 -20.60
N LEU A 111 2.98 -4.54 -20.11
CA LEU A 111 4.38 -4.28 -20.48
C LEU A 111 5.39 -4.88 -19.50
N LEU A 112 5.04 -5.02 -18.22
CA LEU A 112 5.98 -5.37 -17.16
C LEU A 112 5.61 -6.66 -16.43
N TRP A 113 4.44 -6.74 -15.78
CA TRP A 113 4.07 -7.89 -14.96
C TRP A 113 2.57 -8.08 -14.78
N ARG A 114 2.09 -9.31 -14.99
CA ARG A 114 0.64 -9.64 -15.02
C ARG A 114 -0.08 -9.55 -13.67
N GLY A 115 0.63 -9.56 -12.53
CA GLY A 115 0.03 -9.53 -11.19
C GLY A 115 -0.32 -8.14 -10.64
N ASP A 116 -0.49 -7.13 -11.50
CA ASP A 116 -0.55 -5.73 -11.09
C ASP A 116 -1.72 -5.38 -10.15
N ILE A 117 -1.40 -4.83 -8.98
CA ILE A 117 -2.38 -4.37 -7.99
C ILE A 117 -3.04 -3.04 -8.39
N LEU A 118 -2.43 -2.23 -9.27
CA LEU A 118 -2.97 -0.91 -9.63
C LEU A 118 -4.27 -1.04 -10.43
N THR A 119 -4.36 -2.02 -11.34
CA THR A 119 -5.61 -2.34 -12.05
C THR A 119 -6.75 -2.68 -11.09
N ILE A 120 -6.49 -3.59 -10.13
CA ILE A 120 -7.45 -3.98 -9.09
C ILE A 120 -7.87 -2.76 -8.27
N TYR A 121 -6.92 -1.94 -7.83
CA TYR A 121 -7.20 -0.74 -7.05
C TYR A 121 -8.01 0.29 -7.83
N ALA A 122 -7.75 0.45 -9.11
CA ALA A 122 -8.51 1.36 -9.95
C ALA A 122 -9.95 0.87 -10.15
N LEU A 123 -10.14 -0.44 -10.41
CA LEU A 123 -11.45 -1.04 -10.62
C LEU A 123 -12.30 -1.04 -9.33
N VAL A 124 -11.73 -1.50 -8.22
CA VAL A 124 -12.39 -1.44 -6.90
C VAL A 124 -12.66 0.00 -6.49
N GLY A 125 -11.74 0.92 -6.81
CA GLY A 125 -11.94 2.34 -6.61
C GLY A 125 -13.17 2.88 -7.36
N LEU A 126 -13.37 2.44 -8.61
CA LEU A 126 -14.47 2.89 -9.47
C LEU A 126 -15.81 2.26 -9.06
N VAL A 127 -15.81 0.96 -8.75
CA VAL A 127 -17.02 0.17 -8.50
C VAL A 127 -17.49 0.25 -7.04
N VAL A 128 -16.58 0.42 -6.09
CA VAL A 128 -16.90 0.37 -4.65
C VAL A 128 -16.68 1.73 -4.00
N LEU A 129 -15.48 2.27 -4.13
CA LEU A 129 -15.09 3.47 -3.38
C LEU A 129 -15.80 4.73 -3.88
N LEU A 130 -15.99 4.86 -5.20
CA LEU A 130 -16.71 5.98 -5.78
C LEU A 130 -18.20 5.96 -5.40
N PRO A 131 -18.97 4.85 -5.58
CA PRO A 131 -20.33 4.69 -5.03
C PRO A 131 -20.45 4.96 -3.53
N SER A 132 -19.42 4.65 -2.74
CA SER A 132 -19.43 4.97 -1.32
C SER A 132 -19.49 6.46 -1.00
N THR A 133 -19.20 7.36 -1.95
CA THR A 133 -19.22 8.82 -1.75
C THR A 133 -20.63 9.40 -1.67
N TRP A 134 -21.66 8.63 -2.02
CA TRP A 134 -23.06 9.00 -1.85
C TRP A 134 -23.66 8.46 -0.55
N LEU A 135 -22.99 7.52 0.10
CA LEU A 135 -23.46 6.89 1.34
C LEU A 135 -23.06 7.71 2.59
N PRO A 136 -23.89 7.70 3.64
CA PRO A 136 -23.53 8.28 4.93
C PRO A 136 -22.38 7.50 5.58
N ARG A 137 -21.62 8.16 6.46
CA ARG A 137 -20.40 7.59 7.08
C ARG A 137 -20.61 6.26 7.82
N TRP A 138 -21.78 6.08 8.45
CA TRP A 138 -22.12 4.84 9.17
C TRP A 138 -22.36 3.68 8.20
N ALA A 139 -23.00 3.92 7.05
CA ALA A 139 -23.24 2.91 6.04
C ALA A 139 -21.92 2.45 5.39
N VAL A 140 -21.00 3.39 5.15
CA VAL A 140 -19.64 3.06 4.67
C VAL A 140 -18.88 2.21 5.69
N ALA A 141 -18.99 2.52 6.99
CA ALA A 141 -18.36 1.72 8.03
C ALA A 141 -18.97 0.32 8.15
N GLY A 142 -20.30 0.21 8.13
CA GLY A 142 -21.00 -1.07 8.13
C GLY A 142 -20.64 -1.92 6.92
N LEU A 143 -20.65 -1.33 5.72
CA LEU A 143 -20.27 -2.02 4.49
C LEU A 143 -18.80 -2.45 4.49
N ALA A 144 -17.90 -1.64 5.07
CA ALA A 144 -16.51 -2.04 5.24
C ALA A 144 -16.37 -3.32 6.07
N VAL A 145 -17.06 -3.40 7.22
CA VAL A 145 -17.05 -4.58 8.09
C VAL A 145 -17.63 -5.79 7.37
N VAL A 146 -18.79 -5.64 6.72
CA VAL A 146 -19.45 -6.72 5.98
C VAL A 146 -18.57 -7.24 4.85
N LEU A 147 -17.95 -6.36 4.05
CA LEU A 147 -17.10 -6.79 2.93
C LEU A 147 -15.80 -7.44 3.41
N VAL A 148 -15.19 -6.95 4.51
CA VAL A 148 -14.03 -7.63 5.10
C VAL A 148 -14.42 -9.02 5.61
N ALA A 149 -15.51 -9.13 6.37
CA ALA A 149 -15.96 -10.41 6.91
C ALA A 149 -16.33 -11.41 5.80
N ALA A 150 -17.09 -10.96 4.79
CA ALA A 150 -17.44 -11.78 3.63
C ALA A 150 -16.20 -12.24 2.85
N ALA A 151 -15.22 -11.36 2.63
CA ALA A 151 -13.96 -11.72 2.00
C ALA A 151 -13.20 -12.82 2.76
N MET A 152 -13.17 -12.71 4.09
CA MET A 152 -12.48 -13.69 4.95
C MET A 152 -13.21 -15.03 4.98
N ILE A 153 -14.53 -15.03 5.17
CA ILE A 153 -15.32 -16.26 5.36
C ILE A 153 -15.53 -17.01 4.05
N VAL A 154 -15.83 -16.30 2.96
CA VAL A 154 -16.22 -16.93 1.68
C VAL A 154 -15.02 -17.23 0.80
N PHE A 155 -14.04 -16.33 0.77
CA PHE A 155 -12.90 -16.41 -0.16
C PHE A 155 -11.57 -16.73 0.54
N GLY A 156 -11.59 -16.91 1.87
CA GLY A 156 -10.37 -17.15 2.63
C GLY A 156 -9.40 -15.97 2.62
N GLY A 157 -9.86 -14.74 2.32
CA GLY A 157 -9.06 -13.52 2.28
C GLY A 157 -8.53 -13.14 0.89
N GLY A 158 -7.22 -12.89 0.79
CA GLY A 158 -6.57 -12.46 -0.45
C GLY A 158 -7.03 -11.09 -0.97
N THR A 159 -7.01 -10.88 -2.29
CA THR A 159 -7.37 -9.61 -2.93
C THR A 159 -8.85 -9.24 -2.75
N MET A 160 -9.70 -10.19 -2.38
CA MET A 160 -11.13 -9.95 -2.13
C MET A 160 -11.37 -9.07 -0.89
N ILE A 161 -10.38 -8.88 -0.02
CA ILE A 161 -10.48 -7.97 1.13
C ILE A 161 -10.33 -6.49 0.72
N VAL A 162 -9.80 -6.21 -0.49
CA VAL A 162 -9.47 -4.85 -0.96
C VAL A 162 -10.68 -3.91 -0.91
N PRO A 163 -11.89 -4.26 -1.40
CA PRO A 163 -13.09 -3.44 -1.27
C PRO A 163 -13.38 -3.03 0.18
N GLY A 164 -13.35 -3.99 1.10
CA GLY A 164 -13.61 -3.75 2.52
C GLY A 164 -12.59 -2.81 3.16
N LEU A 165 -11.30 -3.01 2.86
CA LEU A 165 -10.23 -2.14 3.37
C LEU A 165 -10.26 -0.72 2.77
N PHE A 166 -10.62 -0.59 1.49
CA PHE A 166 -10.83 0.71 0.86
C PHE A 166 -11.93 1.49 1.57
N LEU A 167 -13.06 0.84 1.84
CA LEU A 167 -14.16 1.44 2.58
C LEU A 167 -13.79 1.73 4.04
N LEU A 168 -13.02 0.85 4.69
CA LEU A 168 -12.53 1.08 6.05
C LEU A 168 -11.64 2.33 6.10
N GLY A 169 -10.71 2.49 5.16
CA GLY A 169 -9.86 3.68 5.06
C GLY A 169 -10.66 4.96 4.80
N SER A 170 -11.70 4.84 3.96
CA SER A 170 -12.66 5.93 3.72
C SER A 170 -13.43 6.30 4.99
N ALA A 171 -13.98 5.31 5.71
CA ALA A 171 -14.69 5.51 6.96
C ALA A 171 -13.79 6.19 8.02
N LEU A 172 -12.58 5.67 8.26
CA LEU A 172 -11.62 6.25 9.21
C LEU A 172 -11.34 7.74 8.92
N THR A 173 -11.28 8.10 7.64
CA THR A 173 -11.12 9.50 7.23
C THR A 173 -12.36 10.33 7.54
N ARG A 174 -13.56 9.84 7.20
CA ARG A 174 -14.84 10.52 7.45
C ARG A 174 -15.19 10.67 8.94
N TYR A 175 -14.69 9.78 9.80
CA TYR A 175 -14.80 9.89 11.27
C TYR A 175 -13.70 10.77 11.90
N GLY A 176 -12.78 11.31 11.09
CA GLY A 176 -11.70 12.17 11.55
C GLY A 176 -10.59 11.44 12.32
N VAL A 177 -10.56 10.10 12.29
CA VAL A 177 -9.52 9.30 12.95
C VAL A 177 -8.15 9.63 12.36
N ILE A 178 -8.07 9.72 11.03
CA ILE A 178 -6.82 10.03 10.31
C ILE A 178 -6.27 11.41 10.67
N ALA A 179 -7.14 12.39 10.93
CA ALA A 179 -6.70 13.73 11.36
C ALA A 179 -6.10 13.73 12.77
N ARG A 180 -6.49 12.78 13.62
CA ARG A 180 -6.02 12.64 15.01
C ARG A 180 -4.89 11.61 15.17
N ILE A 181 -4.44 10.98 14.09
CA ILE A 181 -3.50 9.85 14.14
C ILE A 181 -2.14 10.22 14.74
N GLU A 182 -1.71 11.48 14.62
CA GLU A 182 -0.46 11.98 15.21
C GLU A 182 -0.64 12.54 16.64
N SER A 183 -1.88 12.61 17.14
CA SER A 183 -2.24 13.22 18.43
C SER A 183 -2.45 12.23 19.58
N SER A 184 -2.72 10.95 19.27
CA SER A 184 -2.98 9.91 20.27
C SER A 184 -1.98 8.77 20.15
N THR A 185 -1.38 8.36 21.28
CA THR A 185 -0.54 7.15 21.39
C THR A 185 -1.31 5.96 21.95
N LEU A 186 -2.27 6.21 22.85
CA LEU A 186 -2.99 5.17 23.57
C LEU A 186 -3.83 4.29 22.63
N VAL A 187 -4.60 4.89 21.72
CA VAL A 187 -5.45 4.12 20.81
C VAL A 187 -4.62 3.21 19.89
N PRO A 188 -3.56 3.70 19.21
CA PRO A 188 -2.66 2.81 18.48
C PRO A 188 -2.00 1.76 19.37
N ALA A 189 -1.60 2.06 20.60
CA ALA A 189 -0.98 1.07 21.49
C ALA A 189 -1.95 -0.06 21.87
N LEU A 190 -3.19 0.27 22.25
CA LEU A 190 -4.23 -0.72 22.56
C LEU A 190 -4.57 -1.58 21.34
N LEU A 191 -4.67 -0.96 20.16
CA LEU A 191 -4.88 -1.70 18.92
C LEU A 191 -3.67 -2.57 18.57
N ALA A 192 -2.44 -2.13 18.82
CA ALA A 192 -1.25 -2.95 18.61
C ALA A 192 -1.27 -4.18 19.53
N LEU A 193 -1.67 -4.04 20.79
CA LEU A 193 -1.84 -5.17 21.70
C LEU A 193 -2.92 -6.15 21.21
N LEU A 194 -4.09 -5.62 20.80
CA LEU A 194 -5.18 -6.43 20.26
C LEU A 194 -4.76 -7.19 19.00
N PHE A 195 -4.13 -6.50 18.04
CA PHE A 195 -3.65 -7.10 16.81
C PHE A 195 -2.51 -8.08 17.09
N GLY A 196 -1.62 -7.80 18.04
CA GLY A 196 -0.57 -8.71 18.48
C GLY A 196 -1.13 -9.99 19.08
N ALA A 197 -2.13 -9.90 19.97
CA ALA A 197 -2.83 -11.05 20.49
C ALA A 197 -3.53 -11.85 19.37
N GLY A 198 -4.19 -11.16 18.43
CA GLY A 198 -4.80 -11.77 17.25
C GLY A 198 -3.79 -12.48 16.34
N THR A 199 -2.62 -11.89 16.13
CA THR A 199 -1.51 -12.51 15.41
C THR A 199 -1.04 -13.77 16.11
N VAL A 200 -0.76 -13.72 17.42
CA VAL A 200 -0.30 -14.89 18.17
C VAL A 200 -1.34 -16.01 18.11
N ALA A 201 -2.61 -15.69 18.39
CA ALA A 201 -3.71 -16.65 18.32
C ALA A 201 -3.83 -17.28 16.93
N THR A 202 -3.84 -16.47 15.88
CA THR A 202 -3.94 -16.98 14.50
C THR A 202 -2.73 -17.79 14.10
N LEU A 203 -1.49 -17.42 14.49
CA LEU A 203 -0.29 -18.21 14.23
C LEU A 203 -0.32 -19.57 14.95
N THR A 204 -0.80 -19.62 16.20
CA THR A 204 -0.95 -20.89 16.94
C THR A 204 -2.00 -21.81 16.32
N LEU A 205 -3.05 -21.23 15.75
CA LEU A 205 -4.11 -21.97 15.05
C LEU A 205 -3.73 -22.30 13.60
N GLN A 206 -2.74 -21.58 13.04
CA GLN A 206 -2.40 -21.66 11.62
C GLN A 206 -1.76 -23.00 11.26
N GLY A 207 -0.99 -23.65 12.14
CA GLY A 207 -0.42 -24.99 11.88
C GLY A 207 0.10 -25.15 10.43
N SER A 208 -0.46 -26.10 9.67
CA SER A 208 -0.33 -26.24 8.21
C SER A 208 -1.61 -25.85 7.44
N ALA A 209 -2.55 -25.16 8.08
CA ALA A 209 -3.87 -24.85 7.55
C ALA A 209 -3.83 -23.64 6.59
N GLU A 210 -4.30 -23.87 5.37
CA GLU A 210 -4.59 -22.82 4.38
C GLU A 210 -5.98 -22.20 4.62
N GLY A 211 -6.21 -20.99 4.11
CA GLY A 211 -7.51 -20.31 4.17
C GLY A 211 -7.66 -19.30 5.33
N LEU A 212 -8.77 -19.34 6.06
CA LEU A 212 -9.17 -18.30 7.02
C LEU A 212 -8.09 -17.96 8.08
N PRO A 213 -7.40 -18.92 8.72
CA PRO A 213 -6.35 -18.60 9.71
C PRO A 213 -5.18 -17.81 9.12
N MET A 214 -4.75 -18.15 7.90
CA MET A 214 -3.67 -17.45 7.19
C MET A 214 -4.05 -16.01 6.87
N ALA A 215 -5.25 -15.79 6.32
CA ALA A 215 -5.72 -14.45 6.01
C ALA A 215 -5.96 -13.61 7.27
N ALA A 216 -6.53 -14.20 8.33
CA ALA A 216 -6.70 -13.55 9.62
C ALA A 216 -5.35 -13.13 10.22
N SER A 217 -4.32 -14.00 10.13
CA SER A 217 -2.97 -13.67 10.57
C SER A 217 -2.38 -12.51 9.76
N GLY A 218 -2.55 -12.51 8.43
CA GLY A 218 -2.08 -11.44 7.56
C GLY A 218 -2.72 -10.08 7.85
N LEU A 219 -4.05 -10.05 8.06
CA LEU A 219 -4.77 -8.83 8.43
C LEU A 219 -4.39 -8.35 9.84
N ALA A 220 -4.31 -9.26 10.81
CA ALA A 220 -3.89 -8.92 12.18
C ALA A 220 -2.50 -8.31 12.19
N MET A 221 -1.56 -8.91 11.44
CA MET A 221 -0.19 -8.39 11.31
C MET A 221 -0.11 -7.04 10.61
N ALA A 222 -0.90 -6.83 9.55
CA ALA A 222 -1.00 -5.52 8.93
C ALA A 222 -1.43 -4.45 9.95
N GLY A 223 -2.43 -4.77 10.79
CA GLY A 223 -2.88 -3.94 11.90
C GLY A 223 -1.79 -3.69 12.93
N LEU A 224 -1.10 -4.75 13.37
CA LEU A 224 0.01 -4.68 14.33
C LEU A 224 1.14 -3.79 13.82
N TYR A 225 1.56 -3.96 12.56
CA TYR A 225 2.62 -3.16 11.95
C TYR A 225 2.25 -1.68 11.90
N VAL A 226 1.05 -1.35 11.41
CA VAL A 226 0.58 0.05 11.35
C VAL A 226 0.54 0.65 12.75
N CYS A 227 -0.09 -0.03 13.70
CA CYS A 227 -0.27 0.48 15.06
C CYS A 227 1.07 0.65 15.79
N THR A 228 1.96 -0.33 15.68
CA THR A 228 3.31 -0.26 16.26
C THR A 228 4.09 0.89 15.65
N LEU A 229 4.05 1.06 14.32
CA LEU A 229 4.76 2.15 13.66
C LEU A 229 4.23 3.52 14.08
N LEU A 230 2.92 3.65 14.31
CA LEU A 230 2.33 4.88 14.85
C LEU A 230 2.77 5.17 16.29
N VAL A 231 2.88 4.15 17.14
CA VAL A 231 3.42 4.28 18.50
C VAL A 231 4.90 4.69 18.44
N LEU A 232 5.73 4.00 17.65
CA LEU A 232 7.15 4.31 17.49
C LEU A 232 7.36 5.71 16.89
N PHE A 233 6.44 6.19 16.05
CA PHE A 233 6.50 7.54 15.49
C PHE A 233 6.30 8.65 16.55
N ARG A 234 5.92 8.27 17.77
CA ARG A 234 5.74 9.17 18.93
C ARG A 234 6.89 9.09 19.93
N THR A 235 7.93 8.30 19.65
CA THR A 235 9.14 8.18 20.48
C THR A 235 10.31 8.96 19.83
N PRO A 236 11.52 8.98 20.45
CA PRO A 236 12.72 9.58 19.86
C PRO A 236 13.13 8.98 18.50
N LEU A 237 12.51 7.87 18.06
CA LEU A 237 12.76 7.25 16.75
C LEU A 237 12.08 7.99 15.59
N ARG A 238 11.17 8.94 15.84
CA ARG A 238 10.46 9.72 14.81
C ARG A 238 11.35 10.26 13.68
N PRO A 239 12.48 10.97 13.94
CA PRO A 239 13.35 11.47 12.86
C PRO A 239 13.95 10.34 12.02
N VAL A 240 14.32 9.22 12.64
CA VAL A 240 14.87 8.05 11.96
C VAL A 240 13.81 7.43 11.04
N LEU A 241 12.63 7.11 11.56
CA LEU A 241 11.52 6.54 10.78
C LEU A 241 11.10 7.45 9.63
N ARG A 242 11.06 8.76 9.86
CA ARG A 242 10.78 9.75 8.83
C ARG A 242 11.84 9.72 7.72
N THR A 243 13.11 9.64 8.09
CA THR A 243 14.23 9.68 7.13
C THR A 243 14.28 8.40 6.29
N LEU A 244 14.01 7.26 6.91
CA LEU A 244 14.01 5.96 6.24
C LEU A 244 12.80 5.80 5.30
N PHE A 245 11.58 6.00 5.80
CA PHE A 245 10.38 5.59 5.07
C PHE A 245 9.65 6.71 4.35
N ALA A 246 9.71 7.96 4.83
CA ALA A 246 8.92 9.03 4.21
C ALA A 246 9.32 9.26 2.73
N PRO A 247 10.60 9.32 2.34
CA PRO A 247 10.97 9.49 0.92
C PRO A 247 10.34 8.41 0.02
N LEU A 248 10.39 7.16 0.45
CA LEU A 248 9.81 6.02 -0.27
C LEU A 248 8.29 6.16 -0.41
N GLY A 249 7.59 6.49 0.67
CA GLY A 249 6.13 6.62 0.65
C GLY A 249 5.62 7.88 -0.06
N ARG A 250 6.43 8.95 -0.10
CA ARG A 250 6.12 10.17 -0.88
C ARG A 250 6.16 9.92 -2.39
N MET A 251 6.89 8.90 -2.82
CA MET A 251 7.08 8.47 -4.20
C MET A 251 6.56 7.03 -4.42
N ALA A 252 5.51 6.64 -3.70
CA ALA A 252 5.03 5.26 -3.68
C ALA A 252 4.66 4.70 -5.07
N LEU A 253 4.04 5.48 -5.96
CA LEU A 253 3.69 5.04 -7.31
C LEU A 253 4.94 4.93 -8.19
N THR A 254 5.84 5.93 -8.12
CA THR A 254 7.12 5.88 -8.83
C THR A 254 7.94 4.67 -8.38
N ASN A 255 8.03 4.44 -7.07
CA ASN A 255 8.82 3.36 -6.51
C ASN A 255 8.17 2.00 -6.74
N TYR A 256 6.83 1.89 -6.74
CA TYR A 256 6.15 0.65 -7.14
C TYR A 256 6.46 0.27 -8.59
N LEU A 257 6.30 1.20 -9.53
CA LEU A 257 6.52 0.93 -10.96
C LEU A 257 8.00 0.65 -11.26
N SER A 258 8.92 1.45 -10.69
CA SER A 258 10.36 1.22 -10.86
C SER A 258 10.85 -0.03 -10.14
N ALA A 259 10.23 -0.44 -9.02
CA ALA A 259 10.56 -1.68 -8.33
C ALA A 259 10.37 -2.89 -9.26
N THR A 260 9.22 -2.99 -9.95
CA THR A 260 8.99 -4.07 -10.91
C THR A 260 10.06 -4.09 -12.01
N ALA A 261 10.36 -2.94 -12.60
CA ALA A 261 11.39 -2.85 -13.63
C ALA A 261 12.79 -3.24 -13.10
N LEU A 262 13.17 -2.77 -11.92
CA LEU A 262 14.45 -3.09 -11.31
C LEU A 262 14.57 -4.56 -10.93
N VAL A 263 13.50 -5.19 -10.42
CA VAL A 263 13.48 -6.64 -10.16
C VAL A 263 13.69 -7.41 -11.46
N LEU A 264 13.01 -7.06 -12.54
CA LEU A 264 13.20 -7.72 -13.84
C LEU A 264 14.61 -7.55 -14.40
N ILE A 265 15.21 -6.38 -14.23
CA ILE A 265 16.59 -6.11 -14.68
C ILE A 265 17.59 -6.90 -13.84
N ILE A 266 17.51 -6.80 -12.51
CA ILE A 266 18.45 -7.47 -11.60
C ILE A 266 18.27 -8.99 -11.66
N GLY A 267 17.04 -9.48 -11.77
CA GLY A 267 16.76 -10.91 -11.91
C GLY A 267 17.44 -11.53 -13.14
N LYS A 268 17.49 -10.81 -14.26
CA LYS A 268 18.25 -11.23 -15.45
C LYS A 268 19.76 -11.28 -15.22
N VAL A 269 20.30 -10.35 -14.42
CA VAL A 269 21.73 -10.29 -14.08
C VAL A 269 22.12 -11.40 -13.10
N VAL A 270 21.28 -11.67 -12.10
CA VAL A 270 21.48 -12.77 -11.14
C VAL A 270 21.39 -14.12 -11.84
N GLY A 271 20.48 -14.25 -12.81
CA GLY A 271 20.31 -15.48 -13.58
C GLY A 271 19.77 -16.64 -12.74
N GLY A 272 19.85 -17.84 -13.30
CA GLY A 272 19.28 -19.04 -12.70
C GLY A 272 17.75 -19.08 -12.72
N ARG A 273 17.18 -20.14 -12.14
CA ARG A 273 15.73 -20.31 -12.00
C ARG A 273 15.25 -19.57 -10.76
N PRO A 274 14.36 -18.56 -10.86
CA PRO A 274 13.88 -17.82 -9.70
C PRO A 274 13.23 -18.70 -8.63
N GLU A 275 12.69 -19.87 -9.01
CA GLU A 275 12.19 -20.91 -8.10
C GLU A 275 13.25 -21.40 -7.11
N SER A 276 14.52 -21.39 -7.54
CA SER A 276 15.67 -21.94 -6.81
C SER A 276 16.46 -20.89 -6.03
N TRP A 277 16.05 -19.62 -6.07
CA TRP A 277 16.77 -18.57 -5.37
C TRP A 277 16.67 -18.75 -3.85
N SER A 278 17.82 -18.75 -3.19
CA SER A 278 17.88 -18.76 -1.73
C SER A 278 17.24 -17.50 -1.13
N LEU A 279 16.81 -17.60 0.13
CA LEU A 279 16.30 -16.45 0.88
C LEU A 279 17.29 -15.27 0.85
N THR A 280 18.58 -15.57 1.04
CA THR A 280 19.66 -14.56 1.01
C THR A 280 19.69 -13.82 -0.31
N THR A 281 19.50 -14.52 -1.43
CA THR A 281 19.43 -13.93 -2.76
C THR A 281 18.24 -12.96 -2.87
N ILE A 282 17.05 -13.41 -2.47
CA ILE A 282 15.82 -12.62 -2.53
C ILE A 282 15.95 -11.34 -1.68
N VAL A 283 16.42 -11.49 -0.43
CA VAL A 283 16.63 -10.38 0.50
C VAL A 283 17.69 -9.42 -0.04
N SER A 284 18.77 -9.93 -0.62
CA SER A 284 19.84 -9.10 -1.20
C SER A 284 19.34 -8.27 -2.38
N ILE A 285 18.56 -8.87 -3.30
CA ILE A 285 17.95 -8.15 -4.43
C ILE A 285 17.03 -7.05 -3.89
N ALA A 286 16.14 -7.38 -2.96
CA ALA A 286 15.23 -6.40 -2.34
C ALA A 286 16.01 -5.26 -1.67
N ALA A 287 17.03 -5.57 -0.88
CA ALA A 287 17.85 -4.60 -0.17
C ALA A 287 18.57 -3.65 -1.14
N VAL A 288 19.18 -4.16 -2.21
CA VAL A 288 19.83 -3.34 -3.24
C VAL A 288 18.83 -2.38 -3.89
N ILE A 289 17.66 -2.88 -4.29
CA ILE A 289 16.61 -2.05 -4.90
C ILE A 289 16.13 -0.98 -3.92
N LEU A 290 15.87 -1.34 -2.66
CA LEU A 290 15.42 -0.39 -1.63
C LEU A 290 16.44 0.70 -1.36
N VAL A 291 17.72 0.37 -1.28
CA VAL A 291 18.79 1.37 -1.09
C VAL A 291 18.84 2.32 -2.29
N LEU A 292 18.83 1.80 -3.50
CA LEU A 292 18.82 2.62 -4.72
C LEU A 292 17.59 3.55 -4.78
N GLN A 293 16.39 3.00 -4.53
CA GLN A 293 15.15 3.78 -4.51
C GLN A 293 15.11 4.80 -3.37
N TRP A 294 15.67 4.48 -2.20
CA TRP A 294 15.73 5.39 -1.06
C TRP A 294 16.67 6.56 -1.33
N VAL A 295 17.88 6.29 -1.85
CA VAL A 295 18.84 7.33 -2.24
C VAL A 295 18.22 8.22 -3.33
N TRP A 296 17.68 7.62 -4.39
CA TRP A 296 17.03 8.34 -5.47
C TRP A 296 15.86 9.20 -4.97
N SER A 297 14.93 8.62 -4.21
CA SER A 297 13.77 9.33 -3.67
C SER A 297 14.19 10.51 -2.79
N THR A 298 15.21 10.31 -1.95
CA THR A 298 15.72 11.36 -1.05
C THR A 298 16.36 12.50 -1.85
N LEU A 299 17.20 12.21 -2.83
CA LEU A 299 17.86 13.22 -3.67
C LEU A 299 16.86 13.93 -4.60
N TRP A 300 15.87 13.21 -5.12
CA TRP A 300 14.83 13.76 -5.97
C TRP A 300 13.95 14.76 -5.20
N LEU A 301 13.50 14.38 -4.00
CA LEU A 301 12.59 15.19 -3.19
C LEU A 301 13.23 16.43 -2.56
N ARG A 302 14.56 16.58 -2.64
CA ARG A 302 15.27 17.84 -2.35
C ARG A 302 15.00 18.90 -3.41
N ARG A 303 14.80 18.49 -4.67
CA ARG A 303 14.63 19.38 -5.84
C ARG A 303 13.18 19.49 -6.28
N TYR A 304 12.41 18.41 -6.11
CA TYR A 304 11.04 18.30 -6.61
C TYR A 304 10.03 17.95 -5.51
N ARG A 305 8.80 18.43 -5.65
CA ARG A 305 7.71 18.26 -4.67
C ARG A 305 7.09 16.86 -4.68
N PHE A 306 7.04 16.24 -5.86
CA PHE A 306 6.42 14.95 -6.15
C PHE A 306 7.38 14.05 -6.93
N GLY A 307 7.22 12.74 -6.82
CA GLY A 307 7.88 11.82 -7.75
C GLY A 307 7.35 11.98 -9.18
N PRO A 308 8.10 11.52 -10.20
CA PRO A 308 7.72 11.66 -11.60
C PRO A 308 6.32 11.12 -11.91
N MET A 309 5.99 9.91 -11.44
CA MET A 309 4.71 9.28 -11.73
C MET A 309 3.57 9.92 -10.92
N GLU A 310 3.83 10.32 -9.68
CA GLU A 310 2.86 11.07 -8.88
C GLU A 310 2.54 12.44 -9.49
N TRP A 311 3.56 13.10 -10.08
CA TRP A 311 3.39 14.38 -10.76
C TRP A 311 2.54 14.22 -12.01
N LEU A 312 2.87 13.24 -12.87
CA LEU A 312 2.10 12.94 -14.09
C LEU A 312 0.65 12.59 -13.76
N TRP A 313 0.45 11.72 -12.76
CA TRP A 313 -0.86 11.32 -12.31
C TRP A 313 -1.68 12.50 -11.77
N ARG A 314 -1.06 13.40 -11.01
CA ARG A 314 -1.70 14.63 -10.54
C ARG A 314 -2.06 15.57 -11.68
N TRP A 315 -1.15 15.75 -12.64
CA TRP A 315 -1.41 16.59 -13.80
C TRP A 315 -2.62 16.08 -14.59
N ALA A 316 -2.67 14.78 -14.90
CA ALA A 316 -3.79 14.17 -15.59
C ALA A 316 -5.10 14.22 -14.77
N THR A 317 -5.02 14.12 -13.43
CA THR A 317 -6.19 14.20 -12.54
C THR A 317 -6.80 15.60 -12.51
N TRP A 318 -5.96 16.63 -12.35
CA TRP A 318 -6.42 18.01 -12.15
C TRP A 318 -6.58 18.78 -13.46
N GLY A 319 -5.99 18.31 -14.56
CA GLY A 319 -5.95 18.99 -15.85
C GLY A 319 -5.05 20.23 -15.88
N SER A 320 -4.51 20.65 -14.72
CA SER A 320 -3.57 21.77 -14.59
C SER A 320 -2.19 21.27 -14.19
N ARG A 321 -1.16 21.82 -14.82
CA ARG A 321 0.24 21.42 -14.60
C ARG A 321 0.66 21.82 -13.17
N PRO A 322 0.92 20.88 -12.25
CA PRO A 322 1.30 21.24 -10.89
C PRO A 322 2.76 21.71 -10.84
N ALA A 323 3.03 22.74 -10.04
CA ALA A 323 4.39 23.20 -9.78
C ALA A 323 5.24 22.04 -9.23
N GLN A 324 6.32 21.71 -9.94
CA GLN A 324 7.13 20.52 -9.66
C GLN A 324 8.36 20.83 -8.80
N ARG A 325 9.03 21.97 -9.03
CA ARG A 325 10.23 22.36 -8.28
C ARG A 325 9.88 22.90 -6.90
N VAL A 326 10.73 22.62 -5.93
CA VAL A 326 10.69 23.31 -4.63
C VAL A 326 11.24 24.73 -4.86
N PRO A 327 10.56 25.79 -4.35
CA PRO A 327 11.02 27.16 -4.50
C PRO A 327 12.36 27.39 -3.81
#